data_AF-A0A9D7MZD2-F1
#
_entry.id   AF-A0A9D7MZD2-F1
#
_cell.length_a   1.000
_cell.length_b   1.000
_cell.length_c   1.000
_cell.angle_alpha   90.00
_cell.angle_beta   90.00
_cell.angle_gamma   90.00
#
_symmetry.space_group_name_H-M   'P 1'
#
loop_
_entity.id
_entity.type
_entity.pdbx_description
1 polymer ?
#
loop_
_entity_poly.entity_id
_entity_poly.type
_entity_poly.pdbx_seq_one_letter_code
_entity_poly.pdbx_strand_id
1 'polypeptide(L)'
;MYQGFPILEESLTEGWRYGIISALDDEPEGSTWGDGFVVAPDGSRAGIVWAVGEFATHEILPPDAQRWGVYGLAFSRPVREVAELIACFRGVLPELRAIHERVRGTPRDV
;
A
#
# COMPACT_ATOMS: atom_id res chain seq x y z
N MET A 1 -4.72 7.94 10.45
CA MET A 1 -6.08 8.26 10.00
C MET A 1 -6.00 8.63 8.53
N TYR A 2 -6.39 7.75 7.61
CA TYR A 2 -6.36 7.99 6.15
C TYR A 2 -7.66 8.65 5.65
N GLN A 3 -8.33 9.41 6.52
CA GLN A 3 -9.59 10.05 6.15
C GLN A 3 -9.28 11.31 5.33
N GLY A 4 -9.96 11.48 4.20
CA GLY A 4 -9.77 12.60 3.28
C GLY A 4 -8.84 12.32 2.09
N PHE A 5 -8.07 11.22 2.10
CA PHE A 5 -7.28 10.81 0.95
C PHE A 5 -8.11 10.01 -0.06
N PRO A 6 -7.94 10.25 -1.37
CA PRO A 6 -8.71 9.57 -2.39
C PRO A 6 -8.34 8.09 -2.46
N ILE A 7 -9.37 7.25 -2.64
CA ILE A 7 -9.23 5.84 -2.99
C ILE A 7 -9.34 5.75 -4.51
N LEU A 8 -8.38 5.07 -5.13
CA LEU A 8 -8.38 4.83 -6.56
C LEU A 8 -9.29 3.63 -6.83
N GLU A 9 -10.54 3.85 -7.20
CA GLU A 9 -11.51 2.76 -7.36
C GLU A 9 -11.09 1.79 -8.48
N GLU A 10 -10.37 2.26 -9.49
CA GLU A 10 -9.79 1.48 -10.58
C GLU A 10 -8.70 0.49 -10.11
N SER A 11 -8.18 0.69 -8.89
CA SER A 11 -7.24 -0.24 -8.26
C SER A 11 -7.92 -1.51 -7.73
N LEU A 12 -9.26 -1.56 -7.67
CA LEU A 12 -10.03 -2.67 -7.12
C LEU A 12 -9.57 -4.00 -7.72
N THR A 13 -8.95 -4.82 -6.88
CA THR A 13 -8.40 -6.13 -7.26
C THR A 13 -8.76 -7.13 -6.17
N GLU A 14 -9.76 -7.98 -6.42
CA GLU A 14 -10.23 -9.01 -5.48
C GLU A 14 -10.62 -8.41 -4.09
N GLY A 15 -11.30 -7.26 -4.09
CA GLY A 15 -11.72 -6.56 -2.88
C GLY A 15 -10.66 -5.63 -2.26
N TRP A 16 -9.43 -5.65 -2.76
CA TRP A 16 -8.35 -4.77 -2.32
C TRP A 16 -8.34 -3.47 -3.12
N ARG A 17 -8.10 -2.34 -2.44
CA ARG A 17 -7.99 -1.03 -3.08
C ARG A 17 -6.79 -0.25 -2.53
N TYR A 18 -6.23 0.60 -3.36
CA TYR A 18 -5.17 1.53 -3.02
C TYR A 18 -5.73 2.94 -2.80
N GLY A 19 -5.29 3.59 -1.74
CA GLY A 19 -5.51 5.00 -1.49
C GLY A 19 -4.20 5.76 -1.59
N ILE A 20 -4.22 6.85 -2.34
CA ILE A 20 -3.03 7.65 -2.65
C ILE A 20 -2.90 8.80 -1.65
N ILE A 21 -1.69 8.99 -1.11
CA ILE A 21 -1.38 10.08 -0.17
C ILE A 21 -0.47 11.10 -0.86
N SER A 22 0.66 10.64 -1.40
CA SER A 22 1.55 11.51 -2.18
C SER A 22 0.95 11.81 -3.55
N ALA A 23 0.98 13.08 -3.96
CA ALA A 23 0.72 13.42 -5.36
C ALA A 23 1.78 12.73 -6.24
N LEU A 24 1.38 12.34 -7.46
CA LEU A 24 2.35 11.95 -8.47
C LEU A 24 2.99 13.22 -9.01
N ASP A 25 4.32 13.27 -9.06
CA ASP A 25 5.04 14.42 -9.58
C ASP A 25 4.95 14.46 -11.11
N ASP A 26 4.82 15.65 -11.68
CA ASP A 26 4.87 15.89 -13.14
C ASP A 26 6.31 15.81 -13.70
N GLU A 27 7.24 15.20 -12.96
CA GLU A 27 8.63 15.02 -13.38
C GLU A 27 8.71 14.02 -14.54
N PRO A 28 9.55 14.25 -15.57
CA PRO A 28 9.64 13.39 -16.76
C PRO A 28 9.95 11.91 -16.43
N GLU A 29 10.72 11.68 -15.36
CA GLU A 29 11.15 10.37 -14.91
C GLU A 29 10.12 9.65 -14.02
N GLY A 30 9.11 10.38 -13.53
CA GLY A 30 8.12 9.89 -12.56
C GLY A 30 8.63 9.79 -11.12
N SER A 31 7.69 9.71 -10.17
CA SER A 31 8.01 9.58 -8.76
C SER A 31 8.66 8.23 -8.47
N THR A 32 9.82 8.25 -7.79
CA THR A 32 10.58 7.05 -7.40
C THR A 32 10.31 6.62 -5.96
N TRP A 33 9.50 7.38 -5.22
CA TRP A 33 9.07 7.08 -3.87
C TRP A 33 7.73 7.77 -3.58
N GLY A 34 7.03 7.32 -2.55
CA GLY A 34 5.81 7.96 -2.10
C GLY A 34 5.09 7.22 -0.98
N ASP A 35 4.00 7.81 -0.54
CA ASP A 35 3.14 7.31 0.51
C ASP A 35 1.75 6.94 -0.03
N GLY A 36 1.16 5.94 0.59
CA GLY A 36 -0.22 5.55 0.35
C GLY A 36 -0.77 4.69 1.48
N PHE A 37 -1.92 4.08 1.22
CA PHE A 37 -2.50 3.08 2.07
C PHE A 37 -3.24 2.04 1.24
N VAL A 38 -3.43 0.87 1.83
CA VAL A 38 -4.22 -0.20 1.23
C VAL A 38 -5.47 -0.44 2.07
N VAL A 39 -6.59 -0.70 1.42
CA VAL A 39 -7.86 -1.13 2.01
C VAL A 39 -8.04 -2.60 1.68
N ALA A 40 -8.08 -3.44 2.70
CA ALA A 40 -8.35 -4.87 2.57
C ALA A 40 -9.85 -5.14 2.34
N PRO A 41 -10.24 -6.35 1.89
CA PRO A 41 -11.64 -6.70 1.64
C PRO A 41 -12.56 -6.58 2.87
N ASP A 42 -12.00 -6.72 4.08
CA ASP A 42 -12.73 -6.54 5.35
C ASP A 42 -12.84 -5.07 5.79
N GLY A 43 -12.38 -4.13 4.97
CA GLY A 43 -12.39 -2.68 5.23
C GLY A 43 -11.24 -2.19 6.12
N SER A 44 -10.44 -3.10 6.70
CA SER A 44 -9.25 -2.72 7.47
C SER A 44 -8.16 -2.17 6.57
N ARG A 45 -7.21 -1.41 7.14
CA ARG A 45 -6.21 -0.66 6.36
C ARG A 45 -4.80 -0.85 6.87
N ALA A 46 -3.82 -0.68 6.00
CA ALA A 46 -2.42 -0.45 6.37
C ALA A 46 -1.82 0.71 5.61
N GLY A 47 -0.82 1.34 6.21
CA GLY A 47 0.00 2.33 5.52
C GLY A 47 1.02 1.67 4.62
N ILE A 48 1.33 2.37 3.53
CA ILE A 48 2.31 1.94 2.55
C ILE A 48 3.30 3.09 2.35
N VAL A 49 4.57 2.81 2.55
CA VAL A 49 5.68 3.64 2.07
C VAL A 49 6.33 2.85 0.95
N TRP A 50 6.43 3.42 -0.23
CA TRP A 50 7.00 2.73 -1.38
C TRP A 50 8.19 3.49 -1.94
N ALA A 51 9.14 2.74 -2.48
CA ALA A 51 10.26 3.26 -3.24
C ALA A 51 10.56 2.30 -4.40
N VAL A 52 11.10 2.84 -5.49
CA VAL A 52 11.55 2.06 -6.64
C VAL A 52 12.84 1.34 -6.27
N GLY A 53 12.89 0.03 -6.52
CA GLY A 53 14.08 -0.77 -6.28
C GLY A 53 13.76 -2.24 -6.07
N GLU A 54 14.71 -2.94 -5.46
CA GLU A 54 14.60 -4.37 -5.14
C GLU A 54 14.89 -4.59 -3.66
N PHE A 55 13.84 -4.66 -2.85
CA PHE A 55 13.95 -4.99 -1.44
C PHE A 55 12.67 -5.68 -0.96
N ALA A 56 12.82 -6.53 0.06
CA ALA A 56 11.69 -7.23 0.65
C ALA A 56 10.77 -6.26 1.38
N THR A 57 9.46 -6.53 1.30
CA THR A 57 8.48 -5.83 2.13
C THR A 57 8.83 -6.00 3.61
N HIS A 58 8.87 -4.90 4.35
CA HIS A 58 9.23 -4.89 5.76
C HIS A 58 8.26 -4.01 6.56
N GLU A 59 8.12 -4.33 7.85
CA GLU A 59 7.30 -3.55 8.77
C GLU A 59 8.05 -2.29 9.21
N ILE A 60 7.39 -1.14 9.07
CA ILE A 60 7.86 0.17 9.55
C ILE A 60 7.20 0.48 10.91
N LEU A 61 5.89 0.25 11.02
CA LEU A 61 5.14 0.35 12.27
C LEU A 61 4.27 -0.89 12.48
N PRO A 62 4.21 -1.43 13.71
CA PRO A 62 3.40 -2.60 14.03
C PRO A 62 1.90 -2.31 13.88
N PRO A 63 1.06 -3.36 13.83
CA PRO A 63 -0.38 -3.25 13.92
C PRO A 63 -0.84 -2.49 15.18
N ASP A 64 -1.91 -1.72 15.05
CA ASP A 64 -2.57 -1.03 16.16
C ASP A 64 -4.10 -1.14 16.04
N ALA A 65 -4.83 -0.42 16.89
CA ALA A 65 -6.30 -0.44 16.90
C ALA A 65 -6.94 0.10 15.61
N GLN A 66 -6.20 0.83 14.77
CA GLN A 66 -6.71 1.55 13.59
C GLN A 66 -6.24 0.93 12.27
N ARG A 67 -5.08 0.27 12.26
CA ARG A 67 -4.46 -0.30 11.06
C ARG A 67 -3.73 -1.59 11.38
N TRP A 68 -3.62 -2.47 10.41
CA TRP A 68 -2.85 -3.71 10.53
C TRP A 68 -1.35 -3.52 10.27
N GLY A 69 -0.84 -2.28 10.36
CA GLY A 69 0.58 -1.93 10.26
C GLY A 69 0.86 -0.79 9.28
N VAL A 70 2.14 -0.43 9.17
CA VAL A 70 2.69 0.36 8.07
C VAL A 70 3.86 -0.39 7.49
N TYR A 71 3.89 -0.54 6.16
CA TYR A 71 4.86 -1.39 5.47
C TYR A 71 5.64 -0.60 4.42
N GLY A 72 6.95 -0.84 4.40
CA GLY A 72 7.85 -0.41 3.34
C GLY A 72 7.88 -1.46 2.25
N LEU A 73 7.63 -1.11 0.98
CA LEU A 73 7.63 -2.04 -0.15
C LEU A 73 8.32 -1.48 -1.39
N ALA A 74 8.78 -2.40 -2.24
CA ALA A 74 9.47 -2.08 -3.48
C ALA A 74 8.49 -2.01 -4.65
N PHE A 75 8.45 -0.87 -5.34
CA PHE A 75 7.81 -0.78 -6.65
C PHE A 75 8.80 -1.12 -7.76
N SER A 76 8.31 -1.80 -8.79
CA SER A 76 9.14 -2.29 -9.90
C SER A 76 9.59 -1.19 -10.87
N ARG A 77 8.99 0.00 -10.80
CA ARG A 77 9.29 1.12 -11.70
C ARG A 77 8.79 2.45 -11.13
N PRO A 78 9.35 3.59 -11.61
CA PRO A 78 8.82 4.91 -11.31
C PRO A 78 7.35 5.05 -11.74
N VAL A 79 6.63 5.92 -11.04
CA VAL A 79 5.19 6.13 -11.21
C VAL A 79 4.94 7.53 -11.75
N ARG A 80 4.42 7.64 -12.98
CA ARG A 80 4.09 8.92 -13.63
C ARG A 80 2.60 9.20 -13.65
N GLU A 81 1.80 8.15 -13.69
CA GLU A 81 0.34 8.26 -13.76
C GLU A 81 -0.35 7.19 -12.92
N VAL A 82 -1.64 7.40 -12.66
CA VAL A 82 -2.48 6.54 -11.83
C VAL A 82 -2.49 5.09 -12.34
N ALA A 83 -2.50 4.87 -13.66
CA ALA A 83 -2.46 3.53 -14.23
C ALA A 83 -1.18 2.77 -13.84
N GLU A 84 -0.05 3.47 -13.76
CA GLU A 84 1.22 2.88 -13.37
C GLU A 84 1.27 2.55 -11.88
N LEU A 85 0.74 3.45 -11.04
CA LEU A 85 0.58 3.23 -9.61
C LEU A 85 -0.25 1.96 -9.34
N ILE A 86 -1.36 1.81 -10.06
CA ILE A 86 -2.23 0.63 -9.96
C ILE A 86 -1.48 -0.64 -10.38
N ALA A 87 -0.69 -0.58 -11.46
CA ALA A 87 0.10 -1.72 -11.91
C ALA A 87 1.15 -2.14 -10.86
N CYS A 88 1.86 -1.18 -10.27
CA CYS A 88 2.81 -1.44 -9.18
C CYS A 88 2.12 -1.99 -7.93
N PHE A 89 1.00 -1.41 -7.52
CA PHE A 89 0.18 -1.91 -6.42
C PHE A 89 -0.24 -3.37 -6.62
N ARG A 90 -0.73 -3.73 -7.82
CA ARG A 90 -1.09 -5.11 -8.15
C ARG A 90 0.10 -6.06 -8.08
N GLY A 91 1.30 -5.59 -8.43
CA GLY A 91 2.54 -6.37 -8.33
C GLY A 91 2.89 -6.76 -6.90
N VAL A 92 2.67 -5.87 -5.93
CA VAL A 92 2.98 -6.13 -4.51
C VAL A 92 1.81 -6.70 -3.71
N LEU A 93 0.64 -6.83 -4.34
CA LEU A 93 -0.58 -7.29 -3.67
C LEU A 93 -0.47 -8.69 -3.04
N PRO A 94 0.23 -9.69 -3.64
CA PRO A 94 0.43 -10.99 -3.00
C PRO A 94 1.14 -10.89 -1.65
N GLU A 95 2.14 -10.02 -1.52
CA GLU A 95 2.87 -9.82 -0.25
C GLU A 95 1.97 -9.16 0.80
N LEU A 96 1.19 -8.15 0.42
CA LEU A 96 0.24 -7.48 1.31
C LEU A 96 -0.84 -8.42 1.84
N ARG A 97 -1.31 -9.37 1.02
CA ARG A 97 -2.26 -10.41 1.45
C ARG A 97 -1.66 -11.33 2.49
N ALA A 98 -0.46 -11.85 2.25
CA ALA A 98 0.23 -12.72 3.18
C ALA A 98 0.46 -12.03 4.53
N ILE A 99 0.79 -10.74 4.51
CA ILE A 99 0.95 -9.92 5.72
C ILE A 99 -0.39 -9.78 6.46
N HIS A 100 -1.47 -9.41 5.76
CA HIS A 100 -2.79 -9.24 6.37
C HIS A 100 -3.31 -10.53 6.99
N GLU A 101 -3.16 -11.67 6.32
CA GLU A 101 -3.53 -12.99 6.84
C GLU A 101 -2.76 -13.31 8.13
N ARG A 102 -1.44 -13.08 8.15
CA ARG A 102 -0.60 -13.29 9.34
C ARG A 102 -1.01 -12.39 10.51
N VAL A 103 -1.23 -11.09 10.26
CA VAL A 103 -1.65 -10.15 11.30
C VAL A 103 -3.04 -10.51 11.85
N ARG A 104 -3.94 -11.00 11.01
CA ARG A 104 -5.28 -11.46 11.44
C ARG A 104 -5.26 -12.78 12.20
N GLY A 105 -4.33 -13.68 11.87
CA GLY A 105 -4.15 -14.97 12.56
C GLY A 105 -3.42 -14.86 13.90
N THR A 106 -2.78 -13.72 14.18
CA THR A 106 -2.05 -13.50 15.44
C THR A 106 -3.03 -13.00 16.52
N PRO A 107 -3.16 -13.67 17.68
CA PRO A 107 -3.94 -13.16 18.81
C PRO A 107 -3.43 -11.78 19.19
N ARG A 108 -4.33 -10.80 19.27
CA ARG A 108 -4.00 -9.48 19.82
C ARG A 108 -4.05 -9.62 21.33
N ASP A 109 -2.90 -9.67 21.99
CA ASP A 109 -2.84 -9.55 23.45
C ASP A 109 -3.45 -8.19 23.82
N VAL A 110 -4.56 -8.26 24.56
CA VAL A 110 -5.39 -7.13 25.04
C VAL A 110 -4.82 -6.54 26.31
#